data_AF-A0A4S8KI18-F1
#
_entry.id   AF-A0A4S8KI18-F1
#
_cell.length_a   1.000
_cell.length_b   1.000
_cell.length_c   1.000
_cell.angle_alpha   90.00
_cell.angle_beta   90.00
_cell.angle_gamma   90.00
#
_symmetry.space_group_name_H-M   'P 1'
#
loop_
_entity.id
_entity.type
_entity.pdbx_description
1 polymer ?
#
loop_
_entity_poly.entity_id
_entity_poly.type
_entity_poly.pdbx_seq_one_letter_code
_entity_poly.pdbx_strand_id
1 'polypeptide(L)'
;MGLVSGLVDAAVVLFSGVLAVAVPLIDAQVCLPEWLYPAPLLELKRWYGETYGDYLMAEKPHFFTGLVWVEIAFLWPLSLANFYGILARRPWAATTSLMAGVSIATSMAAILAELLGSGRASDQLLRMYVPFGVFALLAILRGLFSHAKPRRPTATSHVPTARKKRA
;
A
#
# COMPACT_ATOMS: atom_id res chain seq x y z
N MET A 1 -10.06 -21.18 5.52
CA MET A 1 -9.96 -19.72 5.39
C MET A 1 -11.36 -19.23 5.04
N GLY A 2 -11.92 -18.27 5.78
CA GLY A 2 -13.27 -17.78 5.45
C GLY A 2 -13.25 -17.04 4.11
N LEU A 3 -14.33 -17.14 3.33
CA LEU A 3 -14.49 -16.49 2.03
C LEU A 3 -14.12 -15.00 2.08
N VAL A 4 -14.56 -14.31 3.15
CA VAL A 4 -14.26 -12.88 3.40
C VAL A 4 -12.76 -12.61 3.51
N SER A 5 -12.02 -13.44 4.26
CA SER A 5 -10.56 -13.28 4.40
C SER A 5 -9.84 -13.46 3.06
N GLY A 6 -10.30 -14.40 2.22
CA GLY A 6 -9.74 -14.61 0.89
C GLY A 6 -10.00 -13.44 -0.06
N LEU A 7 -11.19 -12.84 0.00
CA LEU A 7 -11.54 -11.65 -0.78
C LEU A 7 -10.70 -10.44 -0.36
N VAL A 8 -10.50 -10.23 0.95
CA VAL A 8 -9.62 -9.15 1.45
C VAL A 8 -8.18 -9.37 1.00
N ASP A 9 -7.65 -10.60 1.10
CA ASP A 9 -6.31 -10.92 0.61
C ASP A 9 -6.17 -10.63 -0.90
N ALA A 10 -7.16 -11.02 -1.71
CA ALA A 10 -7.17 -10.77 -3.14
C ALA A 10 -7.22 -9.28 -3.48
N ALA A 11 -8.08 -8.51 -2.80
CA ALA A 11 -8.17 -7.06 -2.98
C ALA A 11 -6.85 -6.37 -2.62
N VAL A 12 -6.25 -6.76 -1.49
CA VAL A 12 -4.98 -6.16 -1.05
C VAL A 12 -3.84 -6.50 -2.01
N VAL A 13 -3.78 -7.73 -2.52
CA VAL A 13 -2.80 -8.12 -3.55
C VAL A 13 -2.98 -7.32 -4.82
N LEU A 14 -4.22 -7.22 -5.32
CA LEU A 14 -4.50 -6.51 -6.57
C LEU A 14 -4.07 -5.05 -6.48
N PHE A 15 -4.49 -4.34 -5.44
CA PHE A 15 -4.10 -2.94 -5.24
C PHE A 15 -2.59 -2.78 -5.00
N SER A 16 -1.96 -3.69 -4.25
CA SER A 16 -0.51 -3.66 -4.07
C SER A 16 0.23 -3.84 -5.39
N GLY A 17 -0.26 -4.70 -6.28
CA GLY A 17 0.27 -4.87 -7.64
C GLY A 17 0.09 -3.61 -8.49
N VAL A 18 -1.07 -2.96 -8.42
CA VAL A 18 -1.31 -1.67 -9.09
C VAL A 18 -0.33 -0.62 -8.59
N LEU A 19 -0.19 -0.45 -7.27
CA LEU A 19 0.73 0.53 -6.67
C LEU A 19 2.21 0.21 -6.99
N ALA A 20 2.60 -1.06 -7.05
CA ALA A 20 3.95 -1.47 -7.42
C ALA A 20 4.37 -0.98 -8.81
N VAL A 21 3.39 -0.79 -9.71
CA VAL A 21 3.58 -0.28 -11.06
C VAL A 21 3.31 1.23 -11.14
N ALA A 22 2.20 1.70 -10.57
CA ALA A 22 1.75 3.09 -10.67
C ALA A 22 2.72 4.07 -9.98
N VAL A 23 3.24 3.73 -8.79
CA VAL A 23 4.14 4.63 -8.05
C VAL A 23 5.38 5.01 -8.86
N PRO A 24 6.19 4.07 -9.40
CA PRO A 24 7.36 4.45 -10.18
C PRO A 24 7.00 5.07 -11.55
N LEU A 25 5.90 4.64 -12.18
CA LEU A 25 5.57 5.06 -13.54
C LEU A 25 4.82 6.39 -13.61
N ILE A 26 4.02 6.75 -12.61
CA ILE A 26 3.15 7.93 -12.60
C ILE A 26 3.50 8.86 -11.44
N ASP A 27 3.38 8.39 -10.20
CA ASP A 27 3.50 9.26 -9.02
C ASP A 27 4.92 9.84 -8.91
N ALA A 28 5.94 9.01 -9.16
CA ALA A 28 7.32 9.43 -9.11
C ALA A 28 7.68 10.53 -10.13
N GLN A 29 6.90 10.73 -11.19
CA GLN A 29 7.07 11.87 -12.11
C GLN A 29 6.73 13.23 -11.45
N VAL A 30 6.14 13.24 -10.25
CA VAL A 30 5.98 14.47 -9.45
C VAL A 30 7.34 14.95 -8.97
N CYS A 31 8.16 14.04 -8.44
CA CYS A 31 9.44 14.34 -7.81
C CYS A 31 10.65 14.21 -8.75
N LEU A 32 10.57 13.28 -9.70
CA LEU A 32 11.66 12.96 -10.62
C LEU A 32 11.59 13.79 -11.90
N PRO A 33 12.74 14.10 -12.51
CA PRO A 33 12.79 14.88 -13.73
C PRO A 33 12.23 14.12 -14.94
N GLU A 34 11.62 14.86 -15.88
CA GLU A 34 10.88 14.28 -17.02
C GLU A 34 11.76 13.45 -17.97
N TRP A 35 13.07 13.73 -18.06
CA TRP A 35 13.99 13.00 -18.94
C TRP A 35 14.19 11.52 -18.55
N LEU A 36 13.83 11.13 -17.32
CA LEU A 36 13.83 9.73 -16.88
C LEU A 36 12.66 8.92 -17.46
N TYR A 37 11.67 9.59 -18.06
CA TYR A 37 10.43 8.98 -18.51
C TYR A 37 10.30 9.05 -20.03
N PRO A 38 9.90 7.95 -20.69
CA PRO A 38 9.57 7.97 -22.10
C PRO A 38 8.30 8.79 -22.35
N ALA A 39 8.19 9.38 -23.55
CA ALA A 39 7.09 10.24 -23.94
C ALA A 39 5.68 9.68 -23.65
N PRO A 40 5.38 8.39 -23.89
CA PRO A 40 4.06 7.83 -23.59
C PRO A 40 3.67 7.92 -22.10
N LEU A 41 4.63 7.84 -21.17
CA LEU A 41 4.35 7.96 -19.73
C LEU A 41 4.07 9.41 -19.33
N LEU A 42 4.75 10.36 -19.96
CA LEU A 42 4.49 11.79 -19.76
C LEU A 42 3.11 12.17 -20.31
N GLU A 43 2.76 11.67 -21.49
CA GLU A 43 1.43 11.85 -22.09
C GLU A 43 0.33 11.22 -21.25
N LEU A 44 0.54 10.00 -20.75
CA LEU A 44 -0.42 9.33 -19.87
C LEU A 44 -0.67 10.13 -18.59
N LYS A 45 0.38 10.70 -17.98
CA LYS A 45 0.24 11.57 -16.81
C LYS A 45 -0.55 12.85 -17.14
N ARG A 46 -0.25 13.49 -18.28
CA ARG A 46 -0.97 14.69 -18.74
C ARG A 46 -2.45 14.39 -18.96
N TRP A 47 -2.76 13.32 -19.68
CA TRP A 47 -4.11 12.86 -19.90
C TRP A 47 -4.84 12.57 -18.58
N TYR A 48 -4.19 11.94 -17.60
CA TYR A 48 -4.76 11.73 -16.27
C TYR A 48 -5.10 13.06 -15.59
N GLY A 49 -4.17 14.01 -15.57
CA GLY A 49 -4.39 15.33 -14.97
C GLY A 49 -5.57 16.09 -15.60
N GLU A 50 -5.68 16.04 -16.93
CA GLU A 50 -6.80 16.66 -17.68
C GLU A 50 -8.13 15.94 -17.43
N THR A 51 -8.12 14.60 -17.41
CA THR A 51 -9.34 13.80 -17.27
C THR A 51 -9.96 13.92 -15.89
N TYR A 52 -9.15 13.92 -14.84
CA TYR A 52 -9.62 13.95 -13.46
C TYR A 52 -9.56 15.33 -12.81
N GLY A 53 -8.91 16.31 -13.47
CA GLY A 53 -8.69 17.64 -12.91
C GLY A 53 -7.80 17.61 -11.67
N ASP A 54 -6.87 16.66 -11.60
CA ASP A 54 -6.01 16.45 -10.44
C ASP A 54 -4.92 17.52 -10.36
N TYR A 55 -5.28 18.65 -9.73
CA TYR A 55 -4.37 19.78 -9.58
C TYR A 55 -3.16 19.44 -8.70
N LEU A 56 -3.23 18.44 -7.82
CA LEU A 56 -2.09 18.02 -7.00
C LEU A 56 -0.97 17.47 -7.87
N MET A 57 -1.33 16.67 -8.88
CA MET A 57 -0.39 16.12 -9.86
C MET A 57 0.14 17.17 -10.86
N ALA A 58 -0.68 18.18 -11.18
CA ALA A 58 -0.34 19.23 -12.14
C ALA A 58 0.53 20.34 -11.52
N GLU A 59 0.09 20.90 -10.38
CA GLU A 59 0.74 22.04 -9.72
C GLU A 59 1.86 21.62 -8.77
N LYS A 60 1.87 20.34 -8.35
CA LYS A 60 2.90 19.73 -7.49
C LYS A 60 3.20 20.56 -6.22
N PRO A 61 2.18 20.86 -5.37
CA PRO A 61 2.44 21.59 -4.14
C PRO A 61 3.44 20.85 -3.24
N HIS A 62 4.20 21.59 -2.43
CA HIS A 62 5.32 21.02 -1.67
C HIS A 62 4.91 19.90 -0.71
N PHE A 63 3.76 20.00 -0.06
CA PHE A 63 3.27 18.94 0.84
C PHE A 63 3.03 17.64 0.06
N PHE A 64 2.41 17.74 -1.13
CA PHE A 64 2.09 16.59 -1.97
C PHE A 64 3.35 15.95 -2.52
N THR A 65 4.31 16.76 -2.97
CA THR A 65 5.65 16.28 -3.37
C THR A 65 6.34 15.53 -2.21
N GLY A 66 6.19 16.03 -0.97
CA GLY A 66 6.66 15.33 0.23
C GLY A 66 5.98 13.98 0.46
N LEU A 67 4.67 13.90 0.27
CA LEU A 67 3.92 12.63 0.36
C LEU A 67 4.38 11.63 -0.71
N VAL A 68 4.56 12.07 -1.95
CA VAL A 68 5.06 11.20 -3.04
C VAL A 68 6.47 10.67 -2.74
N TRP A 69 7.35 11.47 -2.12
CA TRP A 69 8.64 10.95 -1.65
C TRP A 69 8.48 9.83 -0.61
N VAL A 70 7.55 9.97 0.33
CA VAL A 70 7.22 8.91 1.29
C VAL A 70 6.65 7.69 0.58
N GLU A 71 5.83 7.88 -0.46
CA GLU A 71 5.29 6.78 -1.26
C GLU A 71 6.40 6.01 -1.98
N ILE A 72 7.34 6.71 -2.62
CA ILE A 72 8.49 6.06 -3.28
C ILE A 72 9.37 5.33 -2.26
N ALA A 73 9.67 5.96 -1.13
CA ALA A 73 10.62 5.42 -0.15
C ALA A 73 10.04 4.28 0.71
N PHE A 74 8.75 4.33 1.03
CA PHE A 74 8.10 3.38 1.93
C PHE A 74 6.99 2.59 1.26
N LEU A 75 6.05 3.26 0.59
CA LEU A 75 4.86 2.57 0.08
C LEU A 75 5.20 1.63 -1.07
N TRP A 76 6.09 2.02 -1.97
CA TRP A 76 6.48 1.20 -3.12
C TRP A 76 7.21 -0.09 -2.72
N PRO A 77 8.23 -0.09 -1.84
CA PRO A 77 8.78 -1.33 -1.31
C PRO A 77 7.74 -2.19 -0.58
N LEU A 78 6.84 -1.56 0.18
CA LEU A 78 5.78 -2.28 0.90
C LEU A 78 4.73 -2.88 -0.05
N SER A 79 4.44 -2.26 -1.19
CA SER A 79 3.50 -2.78 -2.18
C SER A 79 4.08 -4.01 -2.88
N LEU A 80 5.36 -3.99 -3.25
CA LEU A 80 6.08 -5.16 -3.75
C LEU A 80 6.11 -6.29 -2.71
N ALA A 81 6.43 -5.94 -1.46
CA ALA A 81 6.45 -6.90 -0.36
C ALA A 81 5.06 -7.51 -0.12
N ASN A 82 3.99 -6.72 -0.11
CA ASN A 82 2.63 -7.22 0.07
C ASN A 82 2.18 -8.11 -1.10
N PHE A 83 2.44 -7.69 -2.33
CA PHE A 83 2.11 -8.46 -3.53
C PHE A 83 2.74 -9.85 -3.46
N TYR A 84 4.06 -9.92 -3.24
CA TYR A 84 4.76 -11.21 -3.10
C TYR A 84 4.36 -11.96 -1.83
N GLY A 85 4.33 -11.26 -0.70
CA GLY A 85 4.15 -11.84 0.63
C GLY A 85 2.81 -12.52 0.79
N ILE A 86 1.73 -11.95 0.25
CA ILE A 86 0.41 -12.56 0.33
C ILE A 86 0.32 -13.77 -0.63
N LEU A 87 0.79 -13.63 -1.88
CA LEU A 87 0.80 -14.73 -2.86
C LEU A 87 1.62 -15.93 -2.38
N ALA A 88 2.80 -15.67 -1.80
CA ALA A 88 3.69 -16.68 -1.23
C ALA A 88 3.33 -17.06 0.22
N ARG A 89 2.21 -16.54 0.77
CA ARG A 89 1.71 -16.82 2.13
C ARG A 89 2.77 -16.63 3.23
N ARG A 90 3.59 -15.59 3.10
CA ARG A 90 4.65 -15.25 4.05
C ARG A 90 4.07 -14.66 5.33
N PRO A 91 4.63 -15.00 6.50
CA PRO A 91 4.08 -14.56 7.79
C PRO A 91 4.21 -13.04 8.01
N TRP A 92 5.24 -12.41 7.45
CA TRP A 92 5.47 -10.97 7.54
C TRP A 92 4.52 -10.13 6.68
N ALA A 93 3.74 -10.76 5.78
CA ALA A 93 2.77 -10.07 4.93
C ALA A 93 1.70 -9.34 5.75
N ALA A 94 1.36 -9.84 6.94
CA ALA A 94 0.46 -9.17 7.86
C ALA A 94 1.00 -7.80 8.30
N THR A 95 2.28 -7.75 8.69
CA THR A 95 2.93 -6.53 9.17
C THR A 95 3.09 -5.52 8.05
N THR A 96 3.54 -5.96 6.86
CA THR A 96 3.69 -5.07 5.70
C THR A 96 2.35 -4.54 5.19
N SER A 97 1.26 -5.30 5.31
CA SER A 97 -0.08 -4.82 4.96
C SER A 97 -0.56 -3.75 5.94
N LEU A 98 -0.30 -3.93 7.24
CA LEU A 98 -0.63 -2.93 8.25
C LEU A 98 0.14 -1.63 7.99
N MET A 99 1.45 -1.72 7.76
CA MET A 99 2.30 -0.55 7.48
C MET A 99 1.85 0.19 6.23
N ALA A 100 1.60 -0.53 5.13
CA ALA A 100 1.12 0.08 3.88
C ALA A 100 -0.24 0.75 4.07
N GLY A 101 -1.17 0.07 4.75
CA GLY A 101 -2.50 0.61 5.00
C GLY A 101 -2.48 1.87 5.86
N VAL A 102 -1.69 1.89 6.93
CA VAL A 102 -1.53 3.10 7.77
C VAL A 102 -0.88 4.23 6.98
N SER A 103 0.18 3.95 6.22
CA SER A 103 0.86 4.95 5.39
C SER A 103 -0.11 5.61 4.40
N ILE A 104 -0.91 4.81 3.68
CA ILE A 104 -1.90 5.36 2.73
C ILE A 104 -3.01 6.10 3.47
N ALA A 105 -3.50 5.59 4.60
CA ALA A 105 -4.52 6.28 5.38
C ALA A 105 -4.05 7.68 5.80
N THR A 106 -2.78 7.82 6.21
CA THR A 106 -2.19 9.11 6.56
C THR A 106 -2.06 10.03 5.35
N SER A 107 -1.55 9.55 4.22
CA SER A 107 -1.49 10.34 2.97
C SER A 107 -2.88 10.77 2.52
N MET A 108 -3.85 9.86 2.54
CA MET A 108 -5.24 10.11 2.17
C MET A 108 -5.91 11.15 3.08
N ALA A 109 -5.64 11.12 4.38
CA ALA A 109 -6.15 12.15 5.29
C ALA A 109 -5.63 13.54 4.92
N ALA A 110 -4.33 13.67 4.62
CA ALA A 110 -3.74 14.94 4.21
C ALA A 110 -4.29 15.42 2.85
N ILE A 111 -4.37 14.52 1.87
CA ILE A 111 -4.89 14.79 0.53
C ILE A 111 -6.36 15.22 0.59
N LEU A 112 -7.22 14.47 1.29
CA LEU A 112 -8.65 14.78 1.40
C LEU A 112 -8.90 16.08 2.18
N ALA A 113 -8.10 16.37 3.21
CA ALA A 113 -8.20 17.64 3.93
C ALA A 113 -7.93 18.83 3.00
N GLU A 114 -6.91 18.74 2.15
CA GLU A 114 -6.59 19.78 1.17
C GLU A 114 -7.66 19.88 0.07
N LEU A 115 -8.13 18.74 -0.47
CA LEU A 115 -9.20 18.70 -1.47
C LEU A 115 -10.49 19.36 -0.97
N LEU A 116 -10.92 19.01 0.24
CA LEU A 116 -12.14 19.55 0.85
C LEU A 116 -11.94 21.01 1.32
N GLY A 117 -10.76 21.36 1.82
CA GLY A 117 -10.45 22.71 2.32
C GLY A 117 -10.24 23.75 1.22
N SER A 118 -9.63 23.36 0.10
CA SER A 118 -9.37 24.26 -1.03
C SER A 118 -10.61 24.63 -1.85
N GLY A 119 -11.69 23.83 -1.75
CA GLY A 119 -12.89 24.00 -2.57
C GLY A 119 -12.70 23.69 -4.06
N ARG A 120 -11.51 23.19 -4.45
CA ARG A 120 -11.15 22.85 -5.84
C ARG A 120 -11.45 21.40 -6.21
N ALA A 121 -11.90 20.59 -5.25
CA ALA A 121 -12.20 19.18 -5.46
C ALA A 121 -13.50 19.00 -6.26
N SER A 122 -13.37 18.43 -7.46
CA SER A 122 -14.53 17.95 -8.23
C SER A 122 -15.04 16.62 -7.66
N ASP A 123 -16.33 16.33 -7.85
CA ASP A 123 -16.92 15.04 -7.48
C ASP A 123 -16.19 13.85 -8.13
N GLN A 124 -15.71 14.05 -9.36
CA GLN A 124 -14.95 13.04 -10.10
C GLN A 124 -13.60 12.77 -9.45
N LEU A 125 -12.89 13.83 -9.03
CA LEU A 125 -11.61 13.71 -8.36
C LEU A 125 -11.77 13.00 -7.01
N LEU A 126 -12.77 13.39 -6.21
CA LEU A 126 -13.08 12.73 -4.95
C LEU A 126 -13.35 11.22 -5.13
N ARG A 127 -14.17 10.85 -6.13
CA ARG A 127 -14.44 9.45 -6.46
C ARG A 127 -13.19 8.68 -6.89
N MET A 128 -12.25 9.33 -7.55
CA MET A 128 -10.96 8.72 -7.94
C MET A 128 -10.09 8.38 -6.72
N TYR A 129 -10.19 9.16 -5.64
CA TYR A 129 -9.42 8.95 -4.41
C TYR A 129 -10.04 7.90 -3.46
N VAL A 130 -11.36 7.63 -3.55
CA VAL A 130 -12.07 6.66 -2.69
C VAL A 130 -11.44 5.25 -2.70
N PRO A 131 -11.07 4.66 -3.85
CA PRO A 131 -10.45 3.33 -3.90
C PRO A 131 -9.20 3.20 -3.02
N PHE A 132 -8.36 4.24 -2.92
CA PHE A 132 -7.17 4.22 -2.07
C PHE A 132 -7.51 4.22 -0.58
N GLY A 133 -8.54 4.96 -0.17
CA GLY A 133 -9.06 4.92 1.20
C GLY A 133 -9.63 3.54 1.56
N VAL A 134 -10.37 2.91 0.64
CA VAL A 134 -10.88 1.54 0.81
C VAL A 134 -9.71 0.55 0.93
N PHE A 135 -8.70 0.66 0.06
CA PHE A 135 -7.52 -0.19 0.15
C PHE A 135 -6.79 -0.03 1.48
N ALA A 136 -6.59 1.21 1.95
CA ALA A 136 -5.96 1.49 3.24
C ALA A 136 -6.67 0.78 4.38
N LEU A 137 -8.01 0.88 4.43
CA LEU A 137 -8.82 0.21 5.45
C LEU A 137 -8.69 -1.31 5.36
N LEU A 138 -8.82 -1.90 4.16
CA LEU A 138 -8.70 -3.34 3.96
C LEU A 138 -7.31 -3.86 4.37
N ALA A 139 -6.25 -3.14 4.03
CA ALA A 139 -4.87 -3.50 4.38
C ALA A 139 -4.62 -3.43 5.90
N ILE A 140 -5.16 -2.41 6.59
CA ILE A 140 -5.12 -2.31 8.06
C ILE A 140 -5.85 -3.49 8.69
N LEU A 141 -7.11 -3.74 8.30
CA LEU A 141 -7.91 -4.83 8.85
C LEU A 141 -7.23 -6.18 8.63
N ARG A 142 -6.70 -6.41 7.42
CA ARG A 142 -5.93 -7.61 7.09
C ARG A 142 -4.73 -7.78 8.04
N GLY A 143 -3.95 -6.71 8.23
CA GLY A 143 -2.79 -6.72 9.10
C GLY A 143 -3.14 -7.04 10.55
N LEU A 144 -4.15 -6.37 11.12
CA LEU A 144 -4.58 -6.56 12.51
C LEU A 144 -5.15 -7.97 12.76
N PHE A 145 -6.07 -8.43 11.91
CA PHE A 145 -6.71 -9.73 12.12
C PHE A 145 -5.82 -10.92 11.79
N SER A 146 -4.79 -10.75 10.96
CA SER A 146 -3.79 -11.80 10.71
C SER A 146 -2.90 -12.07 11.93
N HIS A 147 -2.61 -11.06 12.74
CA HIS A 147 -1.84 -11.20 13.98
C HIS A 147 -2.68 -11.80 15.14
N ALA A 148 -4.00 -11.64 15.09
CA ALA A 148 -4.90 -12.19 16.11
C ALA A 148 -4.99 -13.72 16.10
N LYS A 149 -4.48 -14.42 15.07
CA LYS A 149 -4.37 -15.87 15.09
C LYS A 149 -3.23 -16.30 16.02
N PRO A 150 -3.50 -17.10 17.07
CA PRO A 150 -2.45 -17.61 17.94
C PRO A 150 -1.41 -18.36 17.10
N ARG A 151 -0.14 -17.97 17.28
CA ARG A 151 0.99 -18.73 16.75
C ARG A 151 0.91 -20.11 17.42
N ARG A 152 0.55 -21.15 16.67
CA ARG A 152 0.52 -22.53 17.18
C ARG A 152 1.88 -22.78 17.83
N PRO A 153 1.97 -23.10 19.13
CA PRO A 153 3.26 -23.32 19.76
C PRO A 153 3.93 -24.45 18.98
N THR A 154 5.13 -24.17 18.46
CA THR A 154 6.04 -25.20 17.97
C THR A 154 6.17 -26.21 19.10
N ALA A 155 5.66 -27.42 18.88
CA ALA A 155 5.83 -28.52 19.82
C ALA A 155 7.32 -28.62 20.11
N THR A 156 7.72 -28.23 21.31
CA THR A 156 9.04 -28.47 21.84
C THR A 156 9.24 -29.97 21.81
N SER A 157 10.11 -30.43 20.93
CA SER A 157 10.58 -31.82 20.94
C SER A 157 11.20 -32.05 22.32
N HIS A 158 10.44 -32.71 23.20
CA HIS A 158 10.97 -33.18 24.47
C HIS A 158 12.12 -34.14 24.16
N VAL A 159 13.33 -33.69 24.44
CA VAL A 159 14.53 -34.52 24.48
C VAL A 159 14.27 -35.67 25.46
N PRO A 160 14.48 -36.95 25.09
CA PRO A 160 14.39 -38.03 26.05
C PRO A 160 15.56 -37.91 27.03
N THR A 161 15.25 -37.74 28.30
CA THR A 161 16.23 -37.77 29.39
C THR A 161 16.85 -39.16 29.48
N ALA A 162 18.07 -39.32 28.97
CA ALA A 162 18.90 -40.49 29.22
C ALA A 162 19.29 -40.51 30.71
N ARG A 163 18.49 -41.21 31.54
CA ARG A 163 18.84 -41.46 32.94
C ARG A 163 19.81 -42.66 33.01
N LYS A 164 21.06 -42.34 33.30
CA LYS A 164 22.24 -43.21 33.49
C LYS A 164 21.94 -44.49 34.27
N LYS A 165 22.45 -45.62 33.75
CA LYS A 165 22.76 -46.86 34.48
C LYS A 165 24.23 -46.79 34.93
N ARG A 166 24.51 -46.91 36.23
CA ARG A 166 25.78 -47.24 36.93
C ARG A 166 25.57 -46.84 38.41
N ALA A 167 25.89 -47.63 39.44
CA ALA A 167 26.63 -48.88 39.57
C ALA A 167 25.91 -49.79 40.58
#